data_AF-A0A7W3PJD2-F1
#
_entry.id   AF-A0A7W3PJD2-F1
#
_cell.length_a   1.000
_cell.length_b   1.000
_cell.length_c   1.000
_cell.angle_alpha   90.00
_cell.angle_beta   90.00
_cell.angle_gamma   90.00
#
_symmetry.space_group_name_H-M   'P 1'
#
loop_
_entity.id
_entity.type
_entity.pdbx_description
1 polymer ?
#
loop_
_entity_poly.entity_id
_entity_poly.type
_entity_poly.pdbx_seq_one_letter_code
_entity_poly.pdbx_strand_id
1 'polypeptide(L)'
;MADGVPEEARVGSDATPTTVEGDLPDGLLAAFDAYERALAADDQPALAAAFEPTATVMRADAGGLLVGHDAITAFRGRRGSGPLRRVVECHVRVLDGDAALIVSVNAPAGGGRGVVTQLWRRAPFAEAPLRPWRIASAQVQAPPPAIDRRVWRVVGEPLVSGARGDGSTGTAPPAGPGSADDATRPLSGETVAVKDLFAVAGHAIGAGVPAYLAGATPETRHAAAVQRLVDAGADLRGIARTDEFAYSIAGRNSAYGTPPNPAVPGAISGGSTSGPATAVALGQASIALGTDTGGSLRVPASYQGLWGIRTTHGAVDRTGLLPLAPTFDTVGWLTRDVDTLRRTAATSLPRAEQRGVEPSFVVDPTLLAPVSPEVRAAFTSAVDEAVASGAVARPEEVALGDVAHLFELFRVRQAFEAWRSDGAWITAHPGELAPDVAARFAFGSTISPQQAEEARVALEHERHRLESTLAGRVLLLPSASSAAPSLSATAAEVDAVRSATLGLTCVAGVLGAPAVSAPVLHVPVEATRQGQGDASRAPDGASRRRAPVGLCFVGPRGSDLALLGVAAAWPS
;
A
#
# COMPACT_ATOMS: atom_id res chain seq x y z
N MET A 1 -40.06 -22.86 6.65
CA MET A 1 -40.44 -22.93 8.06
C MET A 1 -39.70 -21.82 8.75
N ALA A 2 -40.44 -20.77 9.09
CA ALA A 2 -39.95 -19.60 9.79
C ALA A 2 -39.74 -19.99 11.25
N ASP A 3 -38.55 -19.72 11.79
CA ASP A 3 -38.31 -19.77 13.23
C ASP A 3 -37.35 -18.65 13.65
N GLY A 4 -37.95 -17.57 14.16
CA GLY A 4 -37.50 -16.86 15.35
C GLY A 4 -36.12 -16.18 15.35
N VAL A 5 -35.97 -15.07 14.61
CA VAL A 5 -35.11 -13.99 15.11
C VAL A 5 -35.90 -13.27 16.21
N PRO A 6 -35.38 -13.09 17.44
CA PRO A 6 -36.10 -12.36 18.48
C PRO A 6 -36.46 -10.95 18.02
N GLU A 7 -37.71 -10.56 18.23
CA GLU A 7 -38.31 -9.27 17.91
C GLU A 7 -37.78 -8.11 18.81
N GLU A 8 -36.59 -8.26 19.39
CA GLU A 8 -35.90 -7.22 20.17
C GLU A 8 -34.73 -6.56 19.41
N ALA A 9 -34.45 -7.00 18.17
CA ALA A 9 -33.34 -6.47 17.36
C ALA A 9 -33.72 -5.37 16.35
N ARG A 10 -34.86 -4.67 16.56
CA ARG A 10 -35.30 -3.54 15.71
C ARG A 10 -35.10 -2.19 16.41
N VAL A 11 -34.01 -1.52 16.04
CA VAL A 11 -33.81 -0.07 15.83
C VAL A 11 -34.56 0.91 16.75
N GLY A 12 -33.81 1.52 17.67
CA GLY A 12 -34.16 2.77 18.34
C GLY A 12 -33.27 2.97 19.57
N SER A 13 -32.33 3.92 19.52
CA SER A 13 -31.77 4.44 20.77
C SER A 13 -32.82 5.35 21.40
N ASP A 14 -33.52 4.86 22.42
CA ASP A 14 -33.99 5.72 23.52
C ASP A 14 -32.81 5.86 24.48
N ALA A 15 -31.67 6.36 23.98
CA ALA A 15 -30.45 6.44 24.77
C ALA A 15 -30.61 7.56 25.80
N THR A 16 -31.24 7.23 26.92
CA THR A 16 -31.11 8.02 28.14
C THR A 16 -29.61 8.14 28.42
N PRO A 17 -29.04 9.36 28.48
CA PRO A 17 -27.62 9.53 28.72
C PRO A 17 -27.25 8.81 30.01
N THR A 18 -26.17 8.02 29.95
CA THR A 18 -25.57 7.41 31.14
C THR A 18 -25.09 8.49 32.10
N THR A 19 -24.54 9.58 31.59
CA THR A 19 -24.20 10.78 32.37
C THR A 19 -24.41 12.05 31.56
N VAL A 20 -24.77 13.14 32.24
CA VAL A 20 -24.82 14.49 31.68
C VAL A 20 -24.08 15.46 32.62
N GLU A 21 -23.09 16.19 32.09
CA GLU A 21 -22.44 17.33 32.76
C GLU A 21 -22.93 18.63 32.11
N GLY A 22 -23.62 19.47 32.89
CA GLY A 22 -24.26 20.72 32.42
C GLY A 22 -25.73 20.57 32.05
N ASP A 23 -26.39 21.71 31.74
CA ASP A 23 -27.80 21.74 31.38
C ASP A 23 -28.00 21.25 29.93
N LEU A 24 -28.71 20.13 29.76
CA LEU A 24 -28.90 19.49 28.47
C LEU A 24 -29.67 20.40 27.49
N PRO A 25 -29.07 20.83 26.36
CA PRO A 25 -29.76 21.70 25.42
C PRO A 25 -30.86 20.99 24.62
N ASP A 26 -31.93 21.73 24.31
CA ASP A 26 -33.03 21.21 23.51
C ASP A 26 -32.57 20.64 22.16
N GLY A 27 -33.11 19.47 21.83
CA GLY A 27 -32.92 18.79 20.54
C GLY A 27 -31.58 18.08 20.35
N LEU A 28 -30.62 18.18 21.28
CA LEU A 28 -29.31 17.54 21.14
C LEU A 28 -29.41 16.01 21.06
N LEU A 29 -30.09 15.38 22.03
CA LEU A 29 -30.25 13.93 22.06
C LEU A 29 -31.09 13.43 20.89
N ALA A 30 -32.15 14.15 20.52
CA ALA A 30 -32.96 13.81 19.37
C ALA A 30 -32.14 13.78 18.06
N ALA A 31 -31.18 14.70 17.90
CA ALA A 31 -30.25 14.71 16.77
C ALA A 31 -29.25 13.55 16.83
N PHE A 32 -28.73 13.23 18.02
CA PHE A 32 -27.87 12.06 18.24
C PHE A 32 -28.60 10.75 17.92
N ASP A 33 -29.83 10.57 18.39
CA ASP A 33 -30.63 9.38 18.12
C ASP A 33 -31.03 9.27 16.64
N ALA A 34 -31.31 10.41 15.99
CA ALA A 34 -31.54 10.43 14.55
C ALA A 34 -30.30 9.97 13.77
N TYR A 35 -29.10 10.38 14.22
CA TYR A 35 -27.84 9.93 13.64
C TYR A 35 -27.59 8.43 13.85
N GLU A 36 -27.84 7.88 15.03
CA GLU A 36 -27.69 6.43 15.27
C GLU A 36 -28.75 5.60 14.51
N ARG A 37 -29.98 6.10 14.36
CA ARG A 37 -30.99 5.47 13.49
C ARG A 37 -30.58 5.49 12.03
N ALA A 38 -30.06 6.62 11.53
CA ALA A 38 -29.54 6.74 10.17
C ALA A 38 -28.37 5.77 9.94
N LEU A 39 -27.51 5.55 10.93
CA LEU A 39 -26.44 4.55 10.86
C LEU A 39 -26.99 3.13 10.76
N ALA A 40 -28.00 2.79 11.57
CA ALA A 40 -28.61 1.47 11.57
C ALA A 40 -29.38 1.17 10.27
N ALA A 41 -29.97 2.20 9.65
CA ALA A 41 -30.72 2.10 8.40
C ALA A 41 -29.85 2.25 7.14
N ASP A 42 -28.54 2.53 7.29
CA ASP A 42 -27.64 2.88 6.19
C ASP A 42 -28.14 4.07 5.34
N ASP A 43 -28.76 5.06 6.00
CA ASP A 43 -29.33 6.26 5.36
C ASP A 43 -28.22 7.28 5.04
N GLN A 44 -27.60 7.11 3.88
CA GLN A 44 -26.48 7.95 3.43
C GLN A 44 -26.82 9.46 3.39
N PRO A 45 -27.97 9.91 2.84
CA PRO A 45 -28.37 11.31 2.91
C PRO A 45 -28.50 11.86 4.35
N ALA A 46 -29.15 11.14 5.26
CA ALA A 46 -29.29 11.59 6.65
C ALA A 46 -27.94 11.64 7.37
N LEU A 47 -27.07 10.67 7.10
CA LEU A 47 -25.71 10.62 7.66
C LEU A 47 -24.83 11.77 7.17
N ALA A 48 -24.92 12.15 5.89
CA ALA A 48 -24.26 13.35 5.39
C ALA A 48 -24.82 14.60 6.07
N ALA A 49 -26.15 14.72 6.14
CA ALA A 49 -26.82 15.85 6.76
C ALA A 49 -26.53 16.01 8.27
N ALA A 50 -26.10 14.96 8.97
CA ALA A 50 -25.71 15.04 10.37
C ALA A 50 -24.38 15.77 10.60
N PHE A 51 -23.50 15.89 9.60
CA PHE A 51 -22.22 16.61 9.73
C PHE A 51 -22.36 18.08 9.33
N GLU A 52 -21.49 18.92 9.87
CA GLU A 52 -21.37 20.31 9.42
C GLU A 52 -21.00 20.38 7.92
N PRO A 53 -21.65 21.24 7.11
CA PRO A 53 -21.35 21.42 5.70
C PRO A 53 -20.16 22.39 5.50
N THR A 54 -19.04 22.11 6.18
CA THR A 54 -17.86 22.98 6.18
C THR A 54 -16.64 22.27 5.59
N ALA A 55 -15.64 23.04 5.15
CA ALA A 55 -14.36 22.50 4.72
C ALA A 55 -13.47 22.04 5.90
N THR A 56 -13.87 22.35 7.15
CA THR A 56 -13.08 22.13 8.37
C THR A 56 -13.62 21.02 9.27
N VAL A 57 -14.83 20.51 9.02
CA VAL A 57 -15.40 19.37 9.75
C VAL A 57 -14.46 18.17 9.69
N MET A 58 -14.36 17.44 10.81
CA MET A 58 -13.39 16.34 10.93
C MET A 58 -14.07 15.01 11.25
N ARG A 59 -13.54 13.94 10.67
CA ARG A 59 -13.85 12.57 11.10
C ARG A 59 -12.60 11.74 11.07
N ALA A 60 -12.26 11.07 12.16
CA ALA A 60 -11.17 10.12 12.19
C ALA A 60 -11.61 8.74 12.72
N ASP A 61 -10.90 7.72 12.26
CA ASP A 61 -10.96 6.34 12.75
C ASP A 61 -9.59 5.67 12.59
N ALA A 62 -9.50 4.35 12.82
CA ALA A 62 -8.26 3.60 12.65
C ALA A 62 -7.69 3.65 11.22
N GLY A 63 -8.49 4.02 10.22
CA GLY A 63 -8.07 4.23 8.83
C GLY A 63 -7.52 5.62 8.53
N GLY A 64 -7.53 6.56 9.49
CA GLY A 64 -6.96 7.90 9.36
C GLY A 64 -7.96 9.03 9.61
N LEU A 65 -7.54 10.26 9.29
CA LEU A 65 -8.32 11.49 9.47
C LEU A 65 -8.83 12.01 8.12
N LEU A 66 -10.13 12.24 8.04
CA LEU A 66 -10.83 12.94 6.97
C LEU A 66 -11.16 14.35 7.42
N VAL A 67 -10.93 15.33 6.53
CA VAL A 67 -11.25 16.74 6.76
C VAL A 67 -12.11 17.26 5.61
N GLY A 68 -13.22 17.91 5.93
CA GLY A 68 -14.19 18.45 4.98
C GLY A 68 -15.41 17.55 4.76
N HIS A 69 -16.57 18.19 4.58
CA HIS A 69 -17.86 17.51 4.44
C HIS A 69 -17.89 16.48 3.30
N ASP A 70 -17.39 16.86 2.13
CA ASP A 70 -17.39 16.01 0.94
C ASP A 70 -16.57 14.73 1.14
N ALA A 71 -15.43 14.82 1.82
CA ALA A 71 -14.57 13.67 2.13
C ALA A 71 -15.28 12.67 3.06
N ILE A 72 -16.04 13.17 4.04
CA ILE A 72 -16.81 12.34 4.98
C ILE A 72 -17.98 11.65 4.26
N THR A 73 -18.73 12.39 3.44
CA THR A 73 -19.87 11.86 2.67
C THR A 73 -19.41 10.81 1.65
N ALA A 74 -18.34 11.10 0.92
CA ALA A 74 -17.77 10.17 -0.06
C ALA A 74 -17.22 8.89 0.58
N PHE A 75 -16.69 8.96 1.81
CA PHE A 75 -16.26 7.79 2.57
C PHE A 75 -17.45 6.88 2.93
N ARG A 76 -18.58 7.46 3.35
CA ARG A 76 -19.74 6.69 3.86
C ARG A 76 -20.49 5.97 2.75
N GLY A 77 -20.66 6.59 1.58
CA GLY A 77 -21.34 5.97 0.44
C GLY A 77 -20.66 4.70 -0.11
N ARG A 78 -19.44 4.38 0.36
CA ARG A 78 -18.67 3.19 -0.04
C ARG A 78 -18.68 2.07 1.00
N ARG A 79 -19.09 2.37 2.23
CA ARG A 79 -19.22 1.35 3.27
C ARG A 79 -20.61 0.75 3.11
N GLY A 80 -20.70 -0.56 2.92
CA GLY A 80 -21.98 -1.24 3.12
C GLY A 80 -22.46 -1.07 4.56
N SER A 81 -23.71 -1.45 4.84
CA SER A 81 -24.30 -1.35 6.17
C SER A 81 -23.31 -1.79 7.25
N GLY A 82 -22.97 -0.85 8.14
CA GLY A 82 -22.11 -1.15 9.28
C GLY A 82 -22.74 -2.27 10.12
N PRO A 83 -21.94 -3.08 10.83
CA PRO A 83 -22.51 -4.10 11.70
C PRO A 83 -23.50 -3.45 12.67
N LEU A 84 -24.71 -4.03 12.78
CA LEU A 84 -25.71 -3.61 13.74
C LEU A 84 -25.04 -3.48 15.11
N ARG A 85 -25.24 -2.33 15.75
CA ARG A 85 -24.63 -1.99 17.03
C ARG A 85 -25.66 -1.37 17.95
N ARG A 86 -25.48 -1.57 19.25
CA ARG A 86 -26.26 -0.91 20.30
C ARG A 86 -25.37 0.07 21.04
N VAL A 87 -25.85 1.29 21.26
CA VAL A 87 -25.25 2.22 22.21
C VAL A 87 -25.52 1.67 23.61
N VAL A 88 -24.45 1.33 24.36
CA VAL A 88 -24.54 0.78 25.71
C VAL A 88 -24.20 1.81 26.78
N GLU A 89 -23.42 2.83 26.43
CA GLU A 89 -23.13 3.98 27.29
C GLU A 89 -23.18 5.25 26.44
N CYS A 90 -23.72 6.34 26.98
CA CYS A 90 -23.80 7.64 26.33
C CYS A 90 -23.49 8.74 27.36
N HIS A 91 -22.34 9.38 27.24
CA HIS A 91 -21.89 10.44 28.14
C HIS A 91 -21.94 11.78 27.43
N VAL A 92 -22.66 12.73 28.00
CA VAL A 92 -22.81 14.08 27.46
C VAL A 92 -22.10 15.08 28.36
N ARG A 93 -21.26 15.94 27.76
CA ARG A 93 -20.67 17.10 28.41
C ARG A 93 -21.04 18.36 27.64
N VAL A 94 -21.90 19.18 28.21
CA VAL A 94 -22.32 20.46 27.64
C VAL A 94 -21.18 21.45 27.80
N LEU A 95 -20.72 22.02 26.69
CA LEU A 95 -19.64 23.00 26.68
C LEU A 95 -20.21 24.42 26.79
N ASP A 96 -21.28 24.67 26.05
CA ASP A 96 -22.12 25.87 26.11
C ASP A 96 -23.52 25.56 25.52
N GLY A 97 -24.39 26.57 25.41
CA GLY A 97 -25.77 26.39 24.90
C GLY A 97 -25.87 25.96 23.43
N ASP A 98 -24.78 26.06 22.67
CA ASP A 98 -24.68 25.75 21.25
C ASP A 98 -23.62 24.67 20.92
N ALA A 99 -22.92 24.13 21.93
CA ALA A 99 -21.89 23.11 21.76
C ALA A 99 -21.90 22.05 22.87
N ALA A 100 -21.81 20.78 22.50
CA ALA A 100 -21.74 19.67 23.44
C ALA A 100 -20.84 18.55 22.91
N LEU A 101 -20.16 17.88 23.82
CA LEU A 101 -19.42 16.64 23.56
C LEU A 101 -20.30 15.44 23.91
N ILE A 102 -20.44 14.49 22.99
CA ILE A 102 -21.06 13.19 23.24
C ILE A 102 -20.02 12.10 23.05
N VAL A 103 -19.81 11.27 24.08
CA VAL A 103 -18.99 10.06 24.01
C VAL A 103 -19.90 8.85 24.18
N SER A 104 -20.05 8.04 23.13
CA SER A 104 -20.85 6.82 23.16
C SER A 104 -19.98 5.56 23.11
N VAL A 105 -20.32 4.58 23.95
CA VAL A 105 -19.77 3.23 23.87
C VAL A 105 -20.78 2.36 23.15
N ASN A 106 -20.32 1.69 22.10
CA ASN A 106 -21.13 0.87 21.23
C ASN A 106 -20.73 -0.59 21.35
N ALA A 107 -21.72 -1.48 21.41
CA ALA A 107 -21.55 -2.93 21.37
C ALA A 107 -22.08 -3.46 20.02
N PRO A 108 -21.19 -3.78 19.06
CA PRO A 108 -21.59 -4.43 17.81
C PRO A 108 -22.06 -5.86 18.05
N ALA A 109 -22.94 -6.37 17.18
CA ALA A 109 -23.38 -7.77 17.23
C ALA A 109 -22.22 -8.78 17.13
N GLY A 110 -21.13 -8.40 16.44
CA GLY A 110 -19.91 -9.20 16.32
C GLY A 110 -19.00 -9.20 17.56
N GLY A 111 -19.43 -8.57 18.66
CA GLY A 111 -18.66 -8.48 19.91
C GLY A 111 -17.68 -7.32 19.98
N GLY A 112 -17.06 -7.15 21.14
CA GLY A 112 -16.17 -6.04 21.47
C GLY A 112 -16.89 -4.75 21.85
N ARG A 113 -16.12 -3.69 22.10
CA ARG A 113 -16.63 -2.35 22.40
C ARG A 113 -15.96 -1.34 21.48
N GLY A 114 -16.77 -0.49 20.87
CA GLY A 114 -16.31 0.69 20.15
C GLY A 114 -16.59 1.96 20.96
N VAL A 115 -15.76 2.97 20.81
CA VAL A 115 -15.96 4.29 21.42
C VAL A 115 -16.11 5.31 20.31
N VAL A 116 -17.11 6.17 20.39
CA VAL A 116 -17.34 7.26 19.45
C VAL A 116 -17.40 8.56 20.22
N THR A 117 -16.48 9.47 19.93
CA THR A 117 -16.46 10.82 20.50
C THR A 117 -16.91 11.80 19.43
N GLN A 118 -17.95 12.58 19.70
CA GLN A 118 -18.52 13.56 18.78
C GLN A 118 -18.62 14.93 19.44
N LEU A 119 -18.09 15.96 18.78
CA LEU A 119 -18.42 17.34 19.07
C LEU A 119 -19.64 17.74 18.25
N TRP A 120 -20.72 18.08 18.92
CA TRP A 120 -21.96 18.58 18.35
C TRP A 120 -22.03 20.09 18.51
N ARG A 121 -22.48 20.79 17.47
CA ARG A 121 -22.70 22.24 17.47
C ARG A 121 -24.01 22.59 16.80
N ARG A 122 -24.68 23.63 17.29
CA ARG A 122 -25.80 24.25 16.57
C ARG A 122 -25.27 25.05 15.39
N ALA A 123 -25.90 24.86 14.22
CA ALA A 123 -25.48 25.54 13.00
C ALA A 123 -25.49 27.07 13.17
N PRO A 124 -24.36 27.77 12.98
CA PRO A 124 -24.26 29.21 13.29
C PRO A 124 -25.11 30.11 12.38
N PHE A 125 -25.56 29.63 11.20
CA PHE A 125 -26.19 30.44 10.15
C PHE A 125 -27.58 29.95 9.68
N ALA A 126 -28.28 29.14 10.48
CA ALA A 126 -29.65 28.75 10.09
C ALA A 126 -30.64 29.89 10.41
N GLU A 127 -31.39 30.36 9.40
CA GLU A 127 -32.44 31.41 9.55
C GLU A 127 -33.70 30.92 10.32
N ALA A 128 -33.71 29.68 10.79
CA ALA A 128 -34.83 29.07 11.49
C ALA A 128 -34.75 29.29 13.03
N PRO A 129 -35.90 29.39 13.73
CA PRO A 129 -35.94 29.60 15.19
C PRO A 129 -35.29 28.46 16.00
N LEU A 130 -35.13 27.27 15.40
CA LEU A 130 -34.36 26.16 15.97
C LEU A 130 -33.21 25.80 15.02
N ARG A 131 -31.99 26.17 15.41
CA ARG A 131 -30.76 25.85 14.66
C ARG A 131 -30.45 24.36 14.83
N PRO A 132 -30.27 23.58 13.75
CA PRO A 132 -30.04 22.14 13.87
C PRO A 132 -28.69 21.83 14.50
N TRP A 133 -28.65 20.78 15.33
CA TRP A 133 -27.42 20.20 15.84
C TRP A 133 -26.72 19.39 14.74
N ARG A 134 -25.42 19.62 14.59
CA ARG A 134 -24.56 18.94 13.61
C ARG A 134 -23.25 18.52 14.25
N ILE A 135 -22.67 17.45 13.75
CA ILE A 135 -21.37 16.94 14.16
C ILE A 135 -20.28 17.81 13.51
N ALA A 136 -19.52 18.53 14.34
CA ALA A 136 -18.37 19.32 13.95
C ALA A 136 -17.08 18.48 13.91
N SER A 137 -16.99 17.46 14.76
CA SER A 137 -15.89 16.50 14.76
C SER A 137 -16.35 15.15 15.29
N ALA A 138 -15.87 14.05 14.70
CA ALA A 138 -16.11 12.69 15.19
C ALA A 138 -14.84 11.85 15.19
N GLN A 139 -14.51 11.23 16.33
CA GLN A 139 -13.52 10.18 16.44
C GLN A 139 -14.23 8.84 16.66
N VAL A 140 -14.02 7.89 15.76
CA VAL A 140 -14.66 6.56 15.79
C VAL A 140 -13.58 5.51 16.03
N GLN A 141 -13.58 4.94 17.22
CA GLN A 141 -12.81 3.75 17.54
C GLN A 141 -13.75 2.55 17.48
N ALA A 142 -13.78 1.84 16.36
CA ALA A 142 -14.44 0.53 16.30
C ALA A 142 -13.67 -0.49 17.19
N PRO A 143 -14.30 -1.59 17.64
CA PRO A 143 -13.53 -2.68 18.23
C PRO A 143 -12.44 -3.09 17.23
N PRO A 144 -11.16 -3.11 17.64
CA PRO A 144 -10.09 -3.47 16.74
C PRO A 144 -10.29 -4.92 16.30
N PRO A 145 -10.29 -5.22 14.99
CA PRO A 145 -10.27 -6.61 14.56
C PRO A 145 -8.98 -7.24 15.08
N ALA A 146 -9.05 -8.50 15.53
CA ALA A 146 -7.84 -9.22 15.95
C ALA A 146 -6.79 -9.27 14.83
N ILE A 147 -7.24 -9.36 13.57
CA ILE A 147 -6.40 -9.39 12.37
C ILE A 147 -7.12 -8.63 11.25
N ASP A 148 -6.46 -7.65 10.62
CA ASP A 148 -6.94 -7.09 9.36
C ASP A 148 -6.65 -8.09 8.22
N ARG A 149 -7.69 -8.80 7.78
CA ARG A 149 -7.61 -9.84 6.74
C ARG A 149 -7.25 -9.31 5.36
N ARG A 150 -7.32 -7.99 5.16
CA ARG A 150 -6.84 -7.29 3.96
C ARG A 150 -5.32 -7.24 3.94
N VAL A 151 -4.68 -7.17 5.11
CA VAL A 151 -3.22 -7.19 5.25
C VAL A 151 -2.70 -8.61 5.36
N TRP A 152 -3.28 -9.42 6.25
CA TRP A 152 -2.76 -10.74 6.61
C TRP A 152 -3.67 -11.88 6.13
N ARG A 153 -3.05 -12.95 5.62
CA ARG A 153 -3.69 -14.25 5.45
C ARG A 153 -3.53 -15.10 6.72
N VAL A 154 -2.30 -15.17 7.23
CA VAL A 154 -1.92 -15.89 8.45
C VAL A 154 -0.98 -14.99 9.24
N VAL A 155 -1.11 -14.94 10.56
CA VAL A 155 -0.21 -14.21 11.46
C VAL A 155 0.06 -15.05 12.71
N GLY A 156 1.27 -14.98 13.25
CA GLY A 156 1.69 -15.68 14.47
C GLY A 156 2.74 -14.88 15.24
N GLU A 157 3.04 -15.27 16.49
CA GLU A 157 3.97 -14.57 17.39
C GLU A 157 5.15 -15.48 17.83
N PRO A 158 6.15 -15.72 16.97
CA PRO A 158 6.11 -15.55 15.52
C PRO A 158 5.40 -16.74 14.83
N LEU A 159 5.06 -16.61 13.54
CA LEU A 159 4.56 -17.74 12.75
C LEU A 159 5.65 -18.79 12.52
N VAL A 160 6.88 -18.33 12.26
CA VAL A 160 8.10 -19.14 12.18
C VAL A 160 9.20 -18.39 12.90
N SER A 161 9.85 -19.04 13.85
CA SER A 161 10.97 -18.43 14.57
C SER A 161 12.22 -18.37 13.70
N GLY A 162 12.92 -17.24 13.76
CA GLY A 162 14.27 -17.10 13.25
C GLY A 162 15.23 -18.05 13.96
N ALA A 163 16.33 -18.41 13.28
CA ALA A 163 17.35 -19.26 13.88
C ALA A 163 17.94 -18.58 15.15
N ARG A 164 18.02 -19.32 16.26
CA ARG A 164 18.66 -18.87 17.51
C ARG A 164 19.93 -19.68 17.76
N GLY A 165 20.97 -19.03 18.31
CA GLY A 165 22.33 -19.58 18.38
C GLY A 165 22.56 -20.75 19.32
N ASP A 166 21.56 -21.15 20.08
CA ASP A 166 21.70 -22.17 21.13
C ASP A 166 20.70 -23.31 21.03
N GLY A 167 20.07 -23.56 19.86
CA GLY A 167 19.11 -24.66 19.71
C GLY A 167 17.93 -24.63 20.69
N SER A 168 17.75 -23.53 21.44
CA SER A 168 16.63 -23.36 22.35
C SER A 168 15.47 -22.73 21.59
N THR A 169 14.31 -23.38 21.66
CA THR A 169 13.04 -22.89 21.12
C THR A 169 12.41 -21.80 22.01
N GLY A 170 13.20 -21.19 22.90
CA GLY A 170 12.74 -20.29 23.94
C GLY A 170 12.90 -18.81 23.58
N THR A 171 11.95 -18.01 24.06
CA THR A 171 11.79 -16.54 24.00
C THR A 171 12.93 -15.74 24.67
N ALA A 172 14.18 -16.18 24.55
CA ALA A 172 15.31 -15.44 25.08
C ALA A 172 15.37 -14.04 24.43
N PRO A 173 15.55 -12.97 25.23
CA PRO A 173 15.66 -11.63 24.69
C PRO A 173 16.85 -11.54 23.74
N PRO A 174 16.79 -10.70 22.69
CA PRO A 174 17.89 -10.54 21.77
C PRO A 174 19.17 -10.20 22.53
N ALA A 175 20.28 -10.85 22.18
CA ALA A 175 21.60 -10.45 22.65
C ALA A 175 21.81 -8.96 22.33
N GLY A 176 22.35 -8.20 23.29
CA GLY A 176 22.61 -6.78 23.09
C GLY A 176 23.49 -6.51 21.86
N PRO A 177 23.38 -5.32 21.25
CA PRO A 177 24.15 -4.97 20.06
C PRO A 177 25.64 -5.17 20.29
N GLY A 178 26.32 -5.84 19.35
CA GLY A 178 27.77 -6.07 19.38
C GLY A 178 28.25 -7.42 19.97
N SER A 179 27.35 -8.40 20.17
CA SER A 179 27.78 -9.78 20.50
C SER A 179 28.34 -10.50 19.27
N ALA A 180 29.16 -11.55 19.46
CA ALA A 180 29.65 -12.39 18.36
C ALA A 180 28.51 -13.07 17.57
N ASP A 181 27.34 -13.26 18.19
CA ASP A 181 26.13 -13.76 17.53
C ASP A 181 25.52 -12.75 16.54
N ASP A 182 25.67 -11.44 16.79
CA ASP A 182 25.16 -10.33 15.97
C ASP A 182 25.79 -10.31 14.56
N ALA A 183 27.05 -10.73 14.45
CA ALA A 183 27.76 -10.86 13.18
C ALA A 183 27.25 -12.02 12.31
N THR A 184 26.64 -13.05 12.92
CA THR A 184 26.10 -14.22 12.21
C THR A 184 24.60 -14.13 11.93
N ARG A 185 23.86 -13.35 12.72
CA ARG A 185 22.40 -13.20 12.64
C ARG A 185 21.98 -11.72 12.65
N PRO A 186 22.31 -10.98 11.57
CA PRO A 186 22.15 -9.53 11.52
C PRO A 186 20.70 -9.04 11.50
N LEU A 187 19.72 -9.95 11.44
CA LEU A 187 18.29 -9.66 11.46
C LEU A 187 17.60 -10.15 12.75
N SER A 188 18.37 -10.51 13.78
CA SER A 188 17.81 -10.84 15.09
C SER A 188 16.96 -9.70 15.63
N GLY A 189 15.73 -9.99 16.04
CA GLY A 189 14.75 -8.99 16.50
C GLY A 189 13.95 -8.31 15.38
N GLU A 190 14.27 -8.58 14.11
CA GLU A 190 13.44 -8.13 12.99
C GLU A 190 12.29 -9.08 12.73
N THR A 191 11.18 -8.53 12.24
CA THR A 191 9.98 -9.29 11.86
C THR A 191 9.68 -9.17 10.37
N VAL A 192 9.25 -10.27 9.74
CA VAL A 192 9.01 -10.33 8.30
C VAL A 192 7.54 -10.57 7.97
N ALA A 193 6.97 -9.70 7.14
CA ALA A 193 5.72 -9.94 6.42
C ALA A 193 6.02 -10.58 5.05
N VAL A 194 5.62 -11.83 4.85
CA VAL A 194 5.93 -12.58 3.62
C VAL A 194 4.78 -12.46 2.63
N LYS A 195 5.03 -11.97 1.41
CA LYS A 195 4.03 -11.97 0.33
C LYS A 195 3.53 -13.39 0.06
N ASP A 196 2.22 -13.55 -0.15
CA ASP A 196 1.55 -14.83 -0.38
C ASP A 196 1.80 -15.46 -1.76
N LEU A 197 3.07 -15.51 -2.17
CA LEU A 197 3.63 -16.19 -3.34
C LEU A 197 4.85 -17.03 -2.97
N PHE A 198 5.47 -16.78 -1.81
CA PHE A 198 6.60 -17.54 -1.33
C PHE A 198 6.11 -18.74 -0.51
N ALA A 199 6.68 -19.91 -0.79
CA ALA A 199 6.51 -21.09 0.03
C ALA A 199 6.93 -20.81 1.48
N VAL A 200 6.04 -21.12 2.42
CA VAL A 200 6.33 -21.15 3.84
C VAL A 200 5.96 -22.54 4.31
N ALA A 201 6.92 -23.28 4.88
CA ALA A 201 6.70 -24.67 5.30
C ALA A 201 5.44 -24.80 6.16
N GLY A 202 4.63 -25.83 5.89
CA GLY A 202 3.36 -26.10 6.54
C GLY A 202 2.18 -25.26 6.04
N HIS A 203 2.37 -24.36 5.08
CA HIS A 203 1.32 -23.48 4.55
C HIS A 203 1.21 -23.57 3.04
N ALA A 204 -0.01 -23.59 2.52
CA ALA A 204 -0.25 -23.52 1.08
C ALA A 204 -0.05 -22.08 0.57
N ILE A 205 0.36 -21.93 -0.69
CA ILE A 205 0.44 -20.63 -1.38
C ILE A 205 -0.97 -20.19 -1.79
N GLY A 206 -1.36 -18.98 -1.43
CA GLY A 206 -2.70 -18.48 -1.74
C GLY A 206 -2.82 -17.65 -3.02
N ALA A 207 -1.72 -17.08 -3.52
CA ALA A 207 -1.68 -16.27 -4.75
C ALA A 207 -2.70 -15.11 -4.80
N GLY A 208 -3.26 -14.70 -3.66
CA GLY A 208 -4.34 -13.72 -3.61
C GLY A 208 -5.69 -14.24 -4.15
N VAL A 209 -5.85 -15.53 -4.44
CA VAL A 209 -7.07 -16.10 -5.05
C VAL A 209 -7.67 -17.18 -4.14
N PRO A 210 -8.89 -17.02 -3.61
CA PRO A 210 -9.50 -18.00 -2.71
C PRO A 210 -9.61 -19.41 -3.29
N ALA A 211 -10.06 -19.56 -4.54
CA ALA A 211 -10.19 -20.85 -5.18
C ALA A 211 -8.84 -21.55 -5.39
N TYR A 212 -7.79 -20.79 -5.72
CA TYR A 212 -6.43 -21.32 -5.83
C TYR A 212 -5.96 -21.87 -4.48
N LEU A 213 -6.12 -21.08 -3.41
CA LEU A 213 -5.76 -21.49 -2.05
C LEU A 213 -6.52 -22.74 -1.59
N ALA A 214 -7.81 -22.85 -1.92
CA ALA A 214 -8.66 -23.97 -1.52
C ALA A 214 -8.20 -25.31 -2.14
N GLY A 215 -7.61 -25.27 -3.34
CA GLY A 215 -7.05 -26.44 -4.02
C GLY A 215 -5.55 -26.67 -3.78
N ALA A 216 -4.85 -25.73 -3.13
CA ALA A 216 -3.40 -25.77 -2.96
C ALA A 216 -2.97 -26.68 -1.79
N THR A 217 -1.87 -27.40 -1.98
CA THR A 217 -1.27 -28.23 -0.92
C THR A 217 -0.29 -27.42 -0.07
N PRO A 218 -0.18 -27.69 1.25
CA PRO A 218 0.84 -27.07 2.07
C PRO A 218 2.26 -27.36 1.57
N GLU A 219 3.10 -26.34 1.56
CA GLU A 219 4.50 -26.46 1.16
C GLU A 219 5.32 -27.20 2.20
N THR A 220 6.24 -28.06 1.77
CA THR A 220 7.07 -28.86 2.69
C THR A 220 8.34 -28.14 3.12
N ARG A 221 8.72 -27.06 2.43
CA ARG A 221 9.93 -26.28 2.68
C ARG A 221 9.66 -24.80 2.49
N HIS A 222 10.46 -23.97 3.15
CA HIS A 222 10.47 -22.54 2.88
C HIS A 222 11.04 -22.27 1.48
N ALA A 223 10.54 -21.21 0.83
CA ALA A 223 11.21 -20.63 -0.32
C ALA A 223 12.64 -20.20 0.07
N ALA A 224 13.58 -20.24 -0.87
CA ALA A 224 14.98 -19.94 -0.59
C ALA A 224 15.16 -18.54 0.03
N ALA A 225 14.44 -17.53 -0.50
CA ALA A 225 14.44 -16.18 0.07
C ALA A 225 13.87 -16.10 1.50
N VAL A 226 12.87 -16.93 1.83
CA VAL A 226 12.31 -17.00 3.19
C VAL A 226 13.30 -17.64 4.13
N GLN A 227 13.88 -18.79 3.75
CA GLN A 227 14.87 -19.51 4.54
C GLN A 227 16.07 -18.61 4.88
N ARG A 228 16.55 -17.82 3.91
CA ARG A 228 17.69 -16.93 4.11
C ARG A 228 17.45 -15.84 5.15
N LEU A 229 16.22 -15.34 5.27
CA LEU A 229 15.85 -14.39 6.32
C LEU A 229 15.73 -15.08 7.70
N VAL A 230 15.15 -16.28 7.74
CA VAL A 230 15.04 -17.10 8.96
C VAL A 230 16.43 -17.46 9.50
N ASP A 231 17.34 -17.90 8.62
CA ASP A 231 18.72 -18.24 8.96
C ASP A 231 19.51 -17.04 9.49
N ALA A 232 19.18 -15.84 9.00
CA ALA A 232 19.75 -14.58 9.47
C ALA A 232 19.15 -14.07 10.79
N GLY A 233 18.24 -14.83 11.41
CA GLY A 233 17.63 -14.54 12.72
C GLY A 233 16.31 -13.77 12.67
N ALA A 234 15.75 -13.50 11.49
CA ALA A 234 14.48 -12.78 11.38
C ALA A 234 13.28 -13.70 11.71
N ASP A 235 12.35 -13.20 12.50
CA ASP A 235 11.10 -13.90 12.83
C ASP A 235 10.06 -13.66 11.72
N LEU A 236 9.45 -14.71 11.17
CA LEU A 236 8.34 -14.54 10.24
C LEU A 236 7.08 -14.21 11.03
N ARG A 237 6.58 -12.98 10.89
CA ARG A 237 5.34 -12.54 11.53
C ARG A 237 4.12 -13.21 10.92
N GLY A 238 4.13 -13.40 9.60
CA GLY A 238 3.01 -13.99 8.91
C GLY A 238 3.11 -13.98 7.39
N ILE A 239 2.07 -14.53 6.77
CA ILE A 239 1.86 -14.50 5.32
C ILE A 239 0.82 -13.42 5.02
N ALA A 240 1.23 -12.42 4.25
CA ALA A 240 0.46 -11.22 3.94
C ALA A 240 -0.07 -11.23 2.50
N ARG A 241 -1.21 -10.54 2.30
CA ARG A 241 -1.96 -10.55 1.04
C ARG A 241 -1.16 -9.97 -0.13
N THR A 242 -1.52 -10.45 -1.32
CA THR A 242 -1.01 -10.01 -2.61
C THR A 242 -2.18 -9.76 -3.55
N ASP A 243 -1.95 -8.97 -4.59
CA ASP A 243 -2.82 -8.92 -5.76
C ASP A 243 -2.85 -10.31 -6.41
N GLU A 244 -3.97 -10.67 -7.04
CA GLU A 244 -4.21 -11.99 -7.65
C GLU A 244 -3.10 -12.36 -8.64
N PHE A 245 -2.42 -13.48 -8.40
CA PHE A 245 -1.23 -13.97 -9.12
C PHE A 245 -0.11 -12.92 -9.32
N ALA A 246 -0.07 -11.90 -8.44
CA ALA A 246 0.77 -10.72 -8.61
C ALA A 246 0.56 -9.91 -9.91
N TYR A 247 -0.47 -10.18 -10.71
CA TYR A 247 -0.66 -9.55 -12.02
C TYR A 247 -1.38 -8.20 -11.96
N SER A 248 -0.94 -7.35 -11.04
CA SER A 248 -1.37 -5.96 -10.85
C SER A 248 -0.34 -5.18 -10.03
N ILE A 249 -0.50 -3.86 -9.95
CA ILE A 249 0.28 -2.98 -9.07
C ILE A 249 -0.60 -2.06 -8.21
N ALA A 250 -1.91 -2.34 -8.14
CA ALA A 250 -2.86 -1.47 -7.46
C ALA A 250 -3.00 -1.77 -5.96
N GLY A 251 -2.82 -3.02 -5.54
CA GLY A 251 -3.14 -3.45 -4.17
C GLY A 251 -4.61 -3.81 -3.96
N ARG A 252 -5.41 -3.83 -5.03
CA ARG A 252 -6.83 -4.19 -4.97
C ARG A 252 -6.99 -5.70 -5.12
N ASN A 253 -7.82 -6.28 -4.27
CA ASN A 253 -8.21 -7.68 -4.36
C ASN A 253 -9.73 -7.78 -4.19
N SER A 254 -10.40 -8.45 -5.12
CA SER A 254 -11.87 -8.53 -5.16
C SER A 254 -12.46 -9.32 -3.98
N ALA A 255 -11.76 -10.38 -3.57
CA ALA A 255 -12.19 -11.28 -2.49
C ALA A 255 -11.74 -10.81 -1.10
N TYR A 256 -10.50 -10.31 -0.99
CA TYR A 256 -9.89 -9.95 0.30
C TYR A 256 -9.97 -8.46 0.63
N GLY A 257 -10.33 -7.60 -0.33
CA GLY A 257 -10.31 -6.15 -0.18
C GLY A 257 -8.92 -5.53 -0.38
N THR A 258 -8.84 -4.20 -0.22
CA THR A 258 -7.58 -3.44 -0.38
C THR A 258 -6.96 -3.16 1.00
N PRO A 259 -5.68 -3.49 1.24
CA PRO A 259 -4.97 -3.09 2.46
C PRO A 259 -5.04 -1.56 2.65
N PRO A 260 -5.14 -1.06 3.90
CA PRO A 260 -5.12 0.37 4.15
C PRO A 260 -3.77 1.00 3.76
N ASN A 261 -3.79 2.23 3.25
CA ASN A 261 -2.59 3.05 3.07
C ASN A 261 -2.52 4.08 4.21
N PRO A 262 -1.64 3.92 5.23
CA PRO A 262 -1.56 4.86 6.34
C PRO A 262 -0.93 6.20 5.96
N ALA A 263 -0.10 6.24 4.91
CA ALA A 263 0.53 7.47 4.43
C ALA A 263 -0.48 8.36 3.68
N VAL A 264 -1.40 7.74 2.94
CA VAL A 264 -2.47 8.43 2.21
C VAL A 264 -3.83 7.78 2.52
N PRO A 265 -4.47 8.13 3.66
CA PRO A 265 -5.78 7.62 4.03
C PRO A 265 -6.81 7.76 2.90
N GLY A 266 -7.52 6.68 2.58
CA GLY A 266 -8.52 6.66 1.51
C GLY A 266 -7.96 6.39 0.10
N ALA A 267 -6.64 6.21 -0.05
CA ALA A 267 -6.00 5.78 -1.29
C ALA A 267 -5.66 4.28 -1.29
N ILE A 268 -5.36 3.75 -2.46
CA ILE A 268 -4.89 2.37 -2.63
C ILE A 268 -3.48 2.20 -2.02
N SER A 269 -3.16 0.98 -1.60
CA SER A 269 -1.86 0.63 -1.00
C SER A 269 -0.71 0.57 -2.02
N GLY A 270 -1.03 0.42 -3.31
CA GLY A 270 -0.10 -0.09 -4.30
C GLY A 270 0.10 -1.60 -4.13
N GLY A 271 0.71 -2.24 -5.13
CA GLY A 271 0.88 -3.69 -5.18
C GLY A 271 1.89 -4.12 -6.22
N SER A 272 2.06 -5.41 -6.48
CA SER A 272 1.32 -6.52 -5.88
C SER A 272 1.81 -6.94 -4.49
N THR A 273 2.92 -6.37 -3.99
CA THR A 273 3.40 -6.56 -2.61
C THR A 273 2.60 -5.66 -1.63
N SER A 274 1.27 -5.78 -1.67
CA SER A 274 0.33 -4.83 -1.05
C SER A 274 0.18 -5.05 0.46
N GLY A 275 -0.13 -6.27 0.89
CA GLY A 275 -0.20 -6.65 2.29
C GLY A 275 1.12 -6.44 3.04
N PRO A 276 2.26 -6.99 2.57
CA PRO A 276 3.55 -6.80 3.23
C PRO A 276 3.96 -5.33 3.38
N ALA A 277 3.80 -4.51 2.34
CA ALA A 277 4.11 -3.07 2.42
C ALA A 277 3.26 -2.38 3.49
N THR A 278 1.97 -2.68 3.53
CA THR A 278 1.04 -2.14 4.53
C THR A 278 1.39 -2.59 5.95
N ALA A 279 1.79 -3.85 6.13
CA ALA A 279 2.25 -4.35 7.43
C ALA A 279 3.48 -3.57 7.93
N VAL A 280 4.43 -3.26 7.04
CA VAL A 280 5.60 -2.44 7.37
C VAL A 280 5.20 -0.99 7.68
N ALA A 281 4.35 -0.37 6.86
CA ALA A 281 3.92 1.01 7.06
C ALA A 281 3.11 1.20 8.36
N LEU A 282 2.36 0.19 8.78
CA LEU A 282 1.61 0.19 10.05
C LEU A 282 2.46 -0.21 11.27
N GLY A 283 3.75 -0.52 11.10
CA GLY A 283 4.61 -0.96 12.20
C GLY A 283 4.35 -2.40 12.67
N GLN A 284 3.61 -3.20 11.91
CA GLN A 284 3.25 -4.59 12.25
C GLN A 284 4.34 -5.60 11.88
N ALA A 285 5.25 -5.22 10.98
CA ALA A 285 6.47 -5.93 10.64
C ALA A 285 7.61 -4.94 10.37
N SER A 286 8.86 -5.38 10.47
CA SER A 286 10.02 -4.56 10.11
C SER A 286 10.34 -4.63 8.61
N ILE A 287 10.19 -5.81 8.03
CA ILE A 287 10.59 -6.15 6.65
C ILE A 287 9.40 -6.71 5.90
N ALA A 288 9.16 -6.19 4.70
CA ALA A 288 8.27 -6.81 3.73
C ALA A 288 9.12 -7.63 2.74
N LEU A 289 8.90 -8.93 2.65
CA LEU A 289 9.46 -9.76 1.57
C LEU A 289 8.45 -9.82 0.42
N GLY A 290 8.88 -9.43 -0.78
CA GLY A 290 8.01 -9.38 -1.94
C GLY A 290 8.70 -9.66 -3.26
N THR A 291 7.96 -9.40 -4.33
CA THR A 291 8.44 -9.56 -5.71
C THR A 291 8.20 -8.29 -6.51
N ASP A 292 9.06 -8.06 -7.51
CA ASP A 292 8.92 -7.00 -8.51
C ASP A 292 9.07 -7.65 -9.90
N THR A 293 7.98 -7.64 -10.69
CA THR A 293 8.00 -8.05 -12.11
C THR A 293 7.97 -6.82 -12.99
N GLY A 294 7.08 -5.88 -12.68
CA GLY A 294 6.94 -4.61 -13.38
C GLY A 294 6.85 -3.40 -12.44
N GLY A 295 7.28 -3.49 -11.18
CA GLY A 295 7.15 -2.39 -10.21
C GLY A 295 6.55 -2.80 -8.86
N SER A 296 6.28 -4.09 -8.65
CA SER A 296 5.51 -4.59 -7.52
C SER A 296 6.16 -4.44 -6.13
N LEU A 297 7.41 -3.96 -6.06
CA LEU A 297 8.04 -3.45 -4.83
C LEU A 297 8.11 -1.92 -4.82
N ARG A 298 8.50 -1.32 -5.93
CA ARG A 298 8.72 0.14 -6.06
C ARG A 298 7.44 0.97 -5.94
N VAL A 299 6.33 0.48 -6.49
CA VAL A 299 5.03 1.15 -6.45
C VAL A 299 4.45 1.21 -5.03
N PRO A 300 4.29 0.09 -4.29
CA PRO A 300 3.85 0.17 -2.91
C PRO A 300 4.83 0.91 -2.00
N ALA A 301 6.15 0.85 -2.27
CA ALA A 301 7.13 1.68 -1.56
C ALA A 301 6.86 3.18 -1.76
N SER A 302 6.68 3.60 -3.02
CA SER A 302 6.33 4.97 -3.40
C SER A 302 5.06 5.46 -2.72
N TYR A 303 3.98 4.67 -2.81
CA TYR A 303 2.66 5.08 -2.32
C TYR A 303 2.53 5.12 -0.80
N GLN A 304 3.39 4.41 -0.08
CA GLN A 304 3.34 4.33 1.39
C GLN A 304 4.51 5.02 2.08
N GLY A 305 5.41 5.67 1.32
CA GLY A 305 6.56 6.36 1.89
C GLY A 305 7.57 5.41 2.54
N LEU A 306 7.83 4.27 1.90
CA LEU A 306 8.80 3.27 2.36
C LEU A 306 10.04 3.27 1.46
N TRP A 307 11.13 2.74 2.00
CA TRP A 307 12.26 2.30 1.19
C TRP A 307 11.92 0.97 0.54
N GLY A 308 12.33 0.76 -0.71
CA GLY A 308 12.15 -0.52 -1.39
C GLY A 308 13.23 -0.80 -2.42
N ILE A 309 13.60 -2.08 -2.60
CA ILE A 309 14.57 -2.50 -3.61
C ILE A 309 14.02 -3.65 -4.45
N ARG A 310 14.02 -3.47 -5.77
CA ARG A 310 14.07 -4.56 -6.75
C ARG A 310 15.54 -4.92 -6.94
N THR A 311 15.92 -6.18 -6.74
CA THR A 311 17.33 -6.58 -6.92
C THR A 311 17.69 -6.72 -8.41
N THR A 312 18.96 -6.96 -8.69
CA THR A 312 19.42 -7.52 -9.95
C THR A 312 18.66 -8.80 -10.22
N HIS A 313 18.17 -8.98 -11.45
CA HIS A 313 17.44 -10.18 -11.83
C HIS A 313 18.34 -11.40 -11.70
N GLY A 314 17.86 -12.40 -10.96
CA GLY A 314 18.59 -13.64 -10.68
C GLY A 314 19.52 -13.60 -9.45
N ALA A 315 19.75 -12.43 -8.83
CA ALA A 315 20.69 -12.31 -7.70
C ALA A 315 20.18 -12.94 -6.39
N VAL A 316 18.87 -13.16 -6.26
CA VAL A 316 18.25 -13.85 -5.13
C VAL A 316 17.55 -15.10 -5.66
N ASP A 317 17.79 -16.24 -5.00
CA ASP A 317 17.19 -17.51 -5.38
C ASP A 317 15.64 -17.46 -5.25
N ARG A 318 14.98 -17.88 -6.32
CA ARG A 318 13.51 -17.88 -6.47
C ARG A 318 12.90 -19.27 -6.26
N THR A 319 13.68 -20.26 -5.82
CA THR A 319 13.17 -21.59 -5.50
C THR A 319 12.07 -21.48 -4.44
N GLY A 320 10.90 -22.07 -4.73
CA GLY A 320 9.69 -21.99 -3.88
C GLY A 320 8.89 -20.69 -4.05
N LEU A 321 9.15 -19.88 -5.08
CA LEU A 321 8.30 -18.74 -5.46
C LEU A 321 7.32 -19.16 -6.57
N LEU A 322 6.04 -18.85 -6.39
CA LEU A 322 5.06 -18.93 -7.48
C LEU A 322 5.37 -17.84 -8.54
N PRO A 323 5.68 -18.21 -9.79
CA PRO A 323 6.10 -17.25 -10.81
C PRO A 323 4.93 -16.46 -11.38
N LEU A 324 5.22 -15.26 -11.90
CA LEU A 324 4.34 -14.53 -12.81
C LEU A 324 4.98 -14.49 -14.21
N ALA A 325 6.15 -13.87 -14.33
CA ALA A 325 6.90 -13.82 -15.58
C ALA A 325 8.39 -14.02 -15.27
N PRO A 326 8.91 -15.26 -15.31
CA PRO A 326 10.26 -15.60 -14.87
C PRO A 326 11.40 -14.77 -15.49
N THR A 327 11.22 -14.23 -16.69
CA THR A 327 12.21 -13.33 -17.32
C THR A 327 12.37 -12.01 -16.57
N PHE A 328 11.36 -11.58 -15.80
CA PHE A 328 11.36 -10.29 -15.09
C PHE A 328 11.21 -10.43 -13.57
N ASP A 329 10.67 -11.54 -13.09
CA ASP A 329 10.40 -11.76 -11.66
C ASP A 329 11.67 -11.68 -10.82
N THR A 330 11.66 -10.77 -9.86
CA THR A 330 12.78 -10.50 -8.96
C THR A 330 12.27 -10.46 -7.53
N VAL A 331 13.07 -10.95 -6.58
CA VAL A 331 12.79 -10.86 -5.14
C VAL A 331 13.36 -9.55 -4.61
N GLY A 332 12.72 -8.98 -3.60
CA GLY A 332 13.30 -7.85 -2.88
C GLY A 332 12.47 -7.49 -1.66
N TRP A 333 12.77 -6.32 -1.10
CA TRP A 333 12.27 -5.95 0.22
C TRP A 333 11.77 -4.52 0.29
N LEU A 334 10.90 -4.25 1.26
CA LEU A 334 10.54 -2.91 1.70
C LEU A 334 10.72 -2.77 3.22
N THR A 335 11.12 -1.59 3.67
CA THR A 335 11.34 -1.25 5.08
C THR A 335 10.99 0.22 5.32
N ARG A 336 10.85 0.62 6.60
CA ARG A 336 10.65 2.03 6.97
C ARG A 336 11.93 2.86 6.87
N ASP A 337 13.09 2.22 7.08
CA ASP A 337 14.40 2.85 7.06
C ASP A 337 15.38 2.09 6.16
N VAL A 338 16.37 2.81 5.63
CA VAL A 338 17.34 2.27 4.67
C VAL A 338 18.35 1.32 5.31
N ASP A 339 18.63 1.42 6.60
CA ASP A 339 19.63 0.59 7.27
C ASP A 339 19.12 -0.84 7.48
N THR A 340 17.86 -0.99 7.86
CA THR A 340 17.16 -2.28 7.86
C THR A 340 17.09 -2.87 6.45
N LEU A 341 16.86 -2.04 5.41
CA LEU A 341 16.88 -2.50 4.03
C LEU A 341 18.25 -3.05 3.62
N ARG A 342 19.32 -2.31 3.96
CA ARG A 342 20.71 -2.69 3.66
C ARG A 342 21.12 -3.97 4.37
N ARG A 343 20.82 -4.10 5.68
CA ARG A 343 21.08 -5.34 6.42
C ARG A 343 20.36 -6.52 5.76
N THR A 344 19.08 -6.36 5.45
CA THR A 344 18.25 -7.40 4.80
C THR A 344 18.81 -7.80 3.43
N ALA A 345 19.11 -6.83 2.57
CA ALA A 345 19.68 -7.09 1.25
C ALA A 345 21.05 -7.78 1.35
N ALA A 346 21.90 -7.36 2.30
CA ALA A 346 23.22 -7.93 2.51
C ALA A 346 23.20 -9.38 3.03
N THR A 347 22.12 -9.81 3.68
CA THR A 347 21.97 -11.23 4.04
C THR A 347 21.66 -12.06 2.81
N SER A 348 20.86 -11.54 1.88
CA SER A 348 20.29 -12.30 0.77
C SER A 348 21.11 -12.28 -0.52
N LEU A 349 21.87 -11.21 -0.77
CA LEU A 349 22.63 -11.02 -2.00
C LEU A 349 24.05 -11.64 -1.93
N PRO A 350 24.50 -12.32 -3.00
CA PRO A 350 25.85 -12.88 -3.06
C PRO A 350 26.91 -11.77 -3.18
N ARG A 351 27.67 -11.52 -2.10
CA ARG A 351 28.69 -10.44 -2.07
C ARG A 351 29.71 -10.51 -3.21
N ALA A 352 30.05 -11.71 -3.70
CA ALA A 352 31.00 -11.89 -4.78
C ALA A 352 30.52 -11.37 -6.14
N GLU A 353 29.20 -11.23 -6.32
CA GLU A 353 28.58 -10.71 -7.54
C GLU A 353 28.25 -9.21 -7.44
N GLN A 354 28.55 -8.60 -6.29
CA GLN A 354 28.26 -7.20 -6.04
C GLN A 354 29.40 -6.29 -6.50
N ARG A 355 29.05 -5.16 -7.12
CA ARG A 355 29.99 -4.14 -7.61
C ARG A 355 29.68 -2.76 -7.06
N GLY A 356 30.70 -1.90 -7.07
CA GLY A 356 30.51 -0.47 -6.83
C GLY A 356 29.70 0.20 -7.93
N VAL A 357 29.14 1.36 -7.60
CA VAL A 357 28.54 2.30 -8.55
C VAL A 357 28.88 3.71 -8.09
N GLU A 358 29.38 4.52 -9.02
CA GLU A 358 29.64 5.93 -8.76
C GLU A 358 28.31 6.71 -8.77
N PRO A 359 28.14 7.75 -7.93
CA PRO A 359 26.94 8.58 -7.89
C PRO A 359 26.89 9.56 -9.08
N SER A 360 26.94 9.02 -10.30
CA SER A 360 26.73 9.75 -11.54
C SER A 360 25.31 9.49 -12.05
N PHE A 361 24.53 10.56 -12.21
CA PHE A 361 23.10 10.46 -12.49
C PHE A 361 22.76 10.87 -13.92
N VAL A 362 21.79 10.18 -14.50
CA VAL A 362 21.17 10.55 -15.78
C VAL A 362 19.66 10.60 -15.64
N VAL A 363 19.01 11.36 -16.50
CA VAL A 363 17.54 11.43 -16.61
C VAL A 363 17.14 11.38 -18.08
N ASP A 364 16.00 10.76 -18.36
CA ASP A 364 15.34 10.88 -19.65
C ASP A 364 14.07 11.72 -19.50
N PRO A 365 14.03 12.95 -20.04
CA PRO A 365 12.84 13.81 -19.98
C PRO A 365 11.58 13.17 -20.59
N THR A 366 11.72 12.25 -21.54
CA THR A 366 10.59 11.56 -22.18
C THR A 366 9.89 10.60 -21.24
N LEU A 367 10.61 10.00 -20.27
CA LEU A 367 10.02 9.19 -19.20
C LEU A 367 9.09 10.02 -18.32
N LEU A 368 9.35 11.32 -18.18
CA LEU A 368 8.53 12.20 -17.36
C LEU A 368 7.25 12.64 -18.07
N ALA A 369 7.16 12.51 -19.40
CA ALA A 369 6.00 12.93 -20.20
C ALA A 369 4.64 12.35 -19.73
N PRO A 370 4.50 11.05 -19.42
CA PRO A 370 3.26 10.45 -18.92
C PRO A 370 3.05 10.62 -17.40
N VAL A 371 3.95 11.28 -16.68
CA VAL A 371 3.87 11.49 -15.23
C VAL A 371 2.97 12.69 -14.92
N SER A 372 2.16 12.57 -13.87
CA SER A 372 1.29 13.65 -13.38
C SER A 372 2.08 14.95 -13.14
N PRO A 373 1.51 16.13 -13.42
CA PRO A 373 2.20 17.41 -13.27
C PRO A 373 2.82 17.60 -11.88
N GLU A 374 2.14 17.18 -10.82
CA GLU A 374 2.56 17.36 -9.43
C GLU A 374 3.79 16.51 -9.11
N VAL A 375 3.82 15.26 -9.58
CA VAL A 375 4.99 14.38 -9.42
C VAL A 375 6.17 14.86 -10.25
N ARG A 376 5.92 15.34 -11.48
CA ARG A 376 6.97 15.92 -12.31
C ARG A 376 7.60 17.14 -11.65
N ALA A 377 6.79 18.04 -11.11
CA ALA A 377 7.26 19.20 -10.37
C ALA A 377 8.05 18.79 -9.12
N ALA A 378 7.57 17.81 -8.34
CA ALA A 378 8.28 17.32 -7.17
C ALA A 378 9.62 16.65 -7.54
N PHE A 379 9.67 15.88 -8.62
CA PHE A 379 10.90 15.28 -9.14
C PHE A 379 11.92 16.36 -9.55
N THR A 380 11.50 17.36 -10.34
CA THR A 380 12.36 18.46 -10.76
C THR A 380 12.88 19.25 -9.54
N SER A 381 12.01 19.58 -8.58
CA SER A 381 12.39 20.28 -7.34
C SER A 381 13.45 19.50 -6.56
N ALA A 382 13.24 18.20 -6.35
CA ALA A 382 14.18 17.36 -5.59
C ALA A 382 15.54 17.26 -6.28
N VAL A 383 15.59 17.18 -7.62
CA VAL A 383 16.84 17.21 -8.38
C VAL A 383 17.51 18.58 -8.29
N ASP A 384 16.76 19.67 -8.46
CA ASP A 384 17.28 21.03 -8.37
C ASP A 384 17.84 21.36 -6.98
N GLU A 385 17.16 20.93 -5.91
CA GLU A 385 17.60 21.09 -4.52
C GLU A 385 18.88 20.29 -4.22
N ALA A 386 18.96 19.05 -4.73
CA ALA A 386 20.15 18.22 -4.58
C ALA A 386 21.36 18.81 -5.33
N VAL A 387 21.14 19.44 -6.49
CA VAL A 387 22.19 20.15 -7.23
C VAL A 387 22.58 21.46 -6.54
N ALA A 388 21.60 22.24 -6.08
CA ALA A 388 21.83 23.55 -5.44
C ALA A 388 22.57 23.42 -4.11
N SER A 389 22.32 22.35 -3.36
CA SER A 389 23.06 22.03 -2.13
C SER A 389 24.49 21.51 -2.37
N GLY A 390 24.85 21.20 -3.62
CA GLY A 390 26.14 20.59 -3.97
C GLY A 390 26.24 19.10 -3.59
N ALA A 391 25.13 18.48 -3.18
CA ALA A 391 25.10 17.05 -2.82
C ALA A 391 25.31 16.14 -4.04
N VAL A 392 24.83 16.55 -5.21
CA VAL A 392 25.00 15.83 -6.49
C VAL A 392 25.33 16.79 -7.63
N ALA A 393 26.05 16.29 -8.64
CA ALA A 393 26.18 17.00 -9.91
C ALA A 393 24.84 17.01 -10.67
N ARG A 394 24.65 17.99 -11.56
CA ARG A 394 23.47 18.06 -12.45
C ARG A 394 23.38 16.74 -13.24
N PRO A 395 22.25 15.99 -13.15
CA PRO A 395 22.07 14.79 -13.96
C PRO A 395 22.13 15.11 -15.45
N GLU A 396 22.83 14.27 -16.22
CA GLU A 396 22.90 14.42 -17.67
C GLU A 396 21.59 13.95 -18.32
N GLU A 397 21.12 14.67 -19.32
CA GLU A 397 19.97 14.24 -20.12
C GLU A 397 20.39 13.20 -21.16
N VAL A 398 19.73 12.05 -21.15
CA VAL A 398 19.96 10.96 -22.11
C VAL A 398 18.64 10.55 -22.75
N ALA A 399 18.69 10.17 -24.03
CA ALA A 399 17.53 9.61 -24.72
C ALA A 399 17.58 8.08 -24.62
N LEU A 400 16.64 7.49 -23.87
CA LEU A 400 16.51 6.04 -23.77
C LEU A 400 15.81 5.43 -24.97
N GLY A 401 15.43 6.20 -25.99
CA GLY A 401 14.77 5.72 -27.20
C GLY A 401 13.25 5.64 -27.06
N ASP A 402 12.60 4.75 -27.82
CA ASP A 402 11.15 4.59 -27.78
C ASP A 402 10.72 3.75 -26.57
N VAL A 403 10.47 4.43 -25.44
CA VAL A 403 10.02 3.80 -24.21
C VAL A 403 8.63 3.18 -24.35
N ALA A 404 7.76 3.73 -25.19
CA ALA A 404 6.43 3.17 -25.40
C ALA A 404 6.54 1.80 -26.10
N HIS A 405 7.40 1.71 -27.12
CA HIS A 405 7.72 0.44 -27.76
C HIS A 405 8.38 -0.55 -26.78
N LEU A 406 9.33 -0.10 -25.96
CA LEU A 406 9.98 -0.92 -24.93
C LEU A 406 8.95 -1.53 -23.96
N PHE A 407 7.99 -0.71 -23.51
CA PHE A 407 6.92 -1.16 -22.62
C PHE A 407 6.01 -2.19 -23.30
N GLU A 408 5.66 -2.00 -24.57
CA GLU A 408 4.85 -2.99 -25.31
C GLU A 408 5.59 -4.32 -25.48
N LEU A 409 6.89 -4.30 -25.79
CA LEU A 409 7.71 -5.52 -25.84
C LEU A 409 7.74 -6.25 -24.49
N PHE A 410 7.96 -5.50 -23.40
CA PHE A 410 7.91 -6.01 -22.04
C PHE A 410 6.55 -6.65 -21.74
N ARG A 411 5.47 -5.95 -22.07
CA ARG A 411 4.08 -6.37 -21.83
C ARG A 411 3.75 -7.67 -22.57
N VAL A 412 4.13 -7.78 -23.85
CA VAL A 412 3.93 -9.00 -24.64
C VAL A 412 4.66 -10.18 -24.00
N ARG A 413 5.94 -10.01 -23.66
CA ARG A 413 6.72 -11.08 -23.05
C ARG A 413 6.18 -11.49 -21.68
N GLN A 414 5.83 -10.50 -20.84
CA GLN A 414 5.26 -10.72 -19.52
C GLN A 414 3.94 -11.49 -19.61
N ALA A 415 3.01 -11.04 -20.48
CA ALA A 415 1.70 -11.64 -20.61
C ALA A 415 1.77 -13.09 -21.11
N PHE A 416 2.67 -13.38 -22.04
CA PHE A 416 2.92 -14.74 -22.49
C PHE A 416 3.42 -15.64 -21.35
N GLU A 417 4.41 -15.18 -20.57
CA GLU A 417 4.96 -15.97 -19.46
C GLU A 417 3.97 -16.13 -18.30
N ALA A 418 3.13 -15.13 -18.03
CA ALA A 418 2.03 -15.23 -17.08
C ALA A 418 1.06 -16.34 -17.49
N TRP A 419 0.63 -16.33 -18.77
CA TRP A 419 -0.23 -17.39 -19.28
C TRP A 419 0.44 -18.78 -19.24
N ARG A 420 1.74 -18.86 -19.51
CA ARG A 420 2.51 -20.11 -19.39
C ARG A 420 2.60 -20.63 -17.96
N SER A 421 2.63 -19.74 -16.97
CA SER A 421 2.77 -20.10 -15.55
C SER A 421 1.46 -20.64 -14.98
N ASP A 422 0.34 -19.93 -15.18
CA ASP A 422 -0.92 -20.23 -14.49
C ASP A 422 -2.13 -20.44 -15.43
N GLY A 423 -1.96 -20.30 -16.75
CA GLY A 423 -3.07 -20.36 -17.71
C GLY A 423 -3.83 -21.68 -17.72
N ALA A 424 -3.18 -22.79 -17.40
CA ALA A 424 -3.84 -24.09 -17.24
C ALA A 424 -4.81 -24.09 -16.05
N TRP A 425 -4.40 -23.53 -14.90
CA TRP A 425 -5.26 -23.40 -13.73
C TRP A 425 -6.42 -22.45 -14.02
N ILE A 426 -6.15 -21.31 -14.65
CA ILE A 426 -7.16 -20.29 -14.99
C ILE A 426 -8.21 -20.85 -15.94
N THR A 427 -7.81 -21.64 -16.94
CA THR A 427 -8.72 -22.31 -17.87
C THR A 427 -9.67 -23.27 -17.13
N ALA A 428 -9.16 -23.97 -16.11
CA ALA A 428 -9.96 -24.90 -15.31
C ALA A 428 -10.89 -24.21 -14.28
N HIS A 429 -10.70 -22.92 -14.02
CA HIS A 429 -11.41 -22.16 -12.98
C HIS A 429 -12.00 -20.84 -13.53
N PRO A 430 -12.94 -20.91 -14.48
CA PRO A 430 -13.51 -19.71 -15.09
C PRO A 430 -14.28 -18.87 -14.06
N GLY A 431 -14.02 -17.56 -14.04
CA GLY A 431 -14.73 -16.62 -13.16
C GLY A 431 -14.12 -16.41 -11.77
N GLU A 432 -13.04 -17.11 -11.43
CA GLU A 432 -12.39 -17.00 -10.12
C GLU A 432 -11.44 -15.78 -9.97
N LEU A 433 -11.26 -15.00 -11.04
CA LEU A 433 -10.38 -13.83 -11.06
C LEU A 433 -11.17 -12.53 -11.17
N ALA A 434 -10.64 -11.46 -10.59
CA ALA A 434 -11.11 -10.11 -10.81
C ALA A 434 -11.09 -9.77 -12.31
N PRO A 435 -12.08 -9.01 -12.84
CA PRO A 435 -12.20 -8.77 -14.29
C PRO A 435 -10.95 -8.19 -14.95
N ASP A 436 -10.23 -7.29 -14.27
CA ASP A 436 -9.02 -6.67 -14.82
C ASP A 436 -7.83 -7.63 -14.85
N VAL A 437 -7.71 -8.54 -13.89
CA VAL A 437 -6.69 -9.59 -13.86
C VAL A 437 -7.02 -10.67 -14.90
N ALA A 438 -8.28 -11.10 -14.98
CA ALA A 438 -8.76 -12.04 -15.99
C ALA A 438 -8.48 -11.54 -17.42
N ALA A 439 -8.72 -10.25 -17.68
CA ALA A 439 -8.44 -9.65 -18.99
C ALA A 439 -6.96 -9.69 -19.37
N ARG A 440 -6.03 -9.57 -18.40
CA ARG A 440 -4.59 -9.65 -18.65
C ARG A 440 -4.14 -11.06 -19.00
N PHE A 441 -4.66 -12.07 -18.31
CA PHE A 441 -4.41 -13.48 -18.67
C PHE A 441 -5.07 -13.86 -20.00
N ALA A 442 -6.28 -13.36 -20.26
CA ALA A 442 -6.94 -13.53 -21.55
C ALA A 442 -6.09 -12.95 -22.69
N PHE A 443 -5.53 -11.75 -22.53
CA PHE A 443 -4.55 -11.21 -23.49
C PHE A 443 -3.33 -12.13 -23.65
N GLY A 444 -2.73 -12.59 -22.54
CA GLY A 444 -1.60 -13.52 -22.57
C GLY A 444 -1.89 -14.82 -23.33
N SER A 445 -3.12 -15.34 -23.24
CA SER A 445 -3.57 -16.53 -23.96
C SER A 445 -3.59 -16.39 -25.48
N THR A 446 -3.64 -15.14 -25.99
CA THR A 446 -3.68 -14.86 -27.44
C THR A 446 -2.28 -14.74 -28.06
N ILE A 447 -1.24 -14.65 -27.24
CA ILE A 447 0.13 -14.43 -27.71
C ILE A 447 0.74 -15.75 -28.16
N SER A 448 1.16 -15.80 -29.43
CA SER A 448 1.80 -16.99 -29.98
C SER A 448 3.23 -17.15 -29.47
N PRO A 449 3.77 -18.38 -29.44
CA PRO A 449 5.19 -18.60 -29.12
C PRO A 449 6.14 -17.80 -30.02
N GLN A 450 5.76 -17.57 -31.29
CA GLN A 450 6.54 -16.76 -32.22
C GLN A 450 6.58 -15.28 -31.78
N GLN A 451 5.43 -14.67 -31.49
CA GLN A 451 5.36 -13.29 -31.02
C GLN A 451 6.16 -13.10 -29.71
N ALA A 452 6.07 -14.07 -28.80
CA ALA A 452 6.81 -14.04 -27.55
C ALA A 452 8.33 -14.19 -27.73
N GLU A 453 8.77 -14.90 -28.77
CA GLU A 453 10.19 -15.04 -29.11
C GLU A 453 10.73 -13.80 -29.85
N GLU A 454 9.95 -13.23 -30.76
CA GLU A 454 10.25 -11.95 -31.41
C GLU A 454 10.41 -10.84 -30.36
N ALA A 455 9.48 -10.76 -29.40
CA ALA A 455 9.57 -9.83 -28.28
C ALA A 455 10.81 -10.09 -27.41
N ARG A 456 11.17 -11.35 -27.16
CA ARG A 456 12.37 -11.71 -26.39
C ARG A 456 13.66 -11.24 -27.09
N VAL A 457 13.77 -11.46 -28.39
CA VAL A 457 14.93 -11.04 -29.19
C VAL A 457 15.02 -9.51 -29.23
N ALA A 458 13.90 -8.82 -29.44
CA ALA A 458 13.85 -7.36 -29.43
C ALA A 458 14.24 -6.79 -28.05
N LEU A 459 13.74 -7.37 -26.95
CA LEU A 459 14.12 -6.97 -25.60
C LEU A 459 15.61 -7.15 -25.31
N GLU A 460 16.23 -8.21 -25.84
CA GLU A 460 17.67 -8.42 -25.70
C GLU A 460 18.47 -7.32 -26.42
N HIS A 461 18.03 -6.94 -27.62
CA HIS A 461 18.62 -5.81 -28.35
C HIS A 461 18.47 -4.50 -27.58
N GLU A 462 17.26 -4.22 -27.08
CA GLU A 462 16.99 -3.03 -26.28
C GLU A 462 17.79 -3.01 -24.98
N ARG A 463 17.99 -4.15 -24.31
CA ARG A 463 18.86 -4.25 -23.13
C ARG A 463 20.27 -3.78 -23.44
N HIS A 464 20.92 -4.33 -24.47
CA HIS A 464 22.29 -3.95 -24.85
C HIS A 464 22.39 -2.46 -25.20
N ARG A 465 21.39 -1.93 -25.92
CA ARG A 465 21.32 -0.52 -26.27
C ARG A 465 21.21 0.35 -25.01
N LEU A 466 20.28 0.03 -24.10
CA LEU A 466 20.08 0.77 -22.85
C LEU A 466 21.31 0.69 -21.94
N GLU A 467 21.97 -0.46 -21.83
CA GLU A 467 23.22 -0.61 -21.06
C GLU A 467 24.34 0.28 -21.62
N SER A 468 24.47 0.34 -22.95
CA SER A 468 25.41 1.24 -23.63
C SER A 468 25.06 2.70 -23.41
N THR A 469 23.78 3.08 -23.56
CA THR A 469 23.30 4.45 -23.31
C THR A 469 23.53 4.87 -21.86
N LEU A 470 23.27 4.01 -20.87
CA LEU A 470 23.47 4.34 -19.46
C LEU A 470 24.95 4.34 -19.07
N ALA A 471 25.78 3.51 -19.72
CA ALA A 471 27.24 3.45 -19.51
C ALA A 471 27.65 3.32 -18.02
N GLY A 472 26.86 2.58 -17.23
CA GLY A 472 27.09 2.37 -15.79
C GLY A 472 26.62 3.51 -14.88
N ARG A 473 26.03 4.59 -15.42
CA ARG A 473 25.42 5.69 -14.66
C ARG A 473 24.07 5.27 -14.08
N VAL A 474 23.63 5.96 -13.03
CA VAL A 474 22.36 5.71 -12.34
C VAL A 474 21.25 6.51 -13.00
N LEU A 475 20.24 5.83 -13.53
CA LEU A 475 19.05 6.49 -14.08
C LEU A 475 18.11 6.91 -12.94
N LEU A 476 17.74 8.19 -12.92
CA LEU A 476 16.75 8.76 -12.02
C LEU A 476 15.39 8.85 -12.71
N LEU A 477 14.34 8.38 -12.03
CA LEU A 477 12.94 8.55 -12.44
C LEU A 477 11.99 8.48 -11.23
N PRO A 478 10.74 8.96 -11.32
CA PRO A 478 9.74 8.69 -10.29
C PRO A 478 9.45 7.19 -10.16
N SER A 479 9.22 6.70 -8.94
CA SER A 479 8.87 5.29 -8.69
C SER A 479 7.44 4.92 -9.09
N ALA A 480 6.59 5.94 -9.27
CA ALA A 480 5.23 5.83 -9.80
C ALA A 480 4.87 7.12 -10.57
N SER A 481 3.94 7.02 -11.52
CA SER A 481 3.54 8.17 -12.36
C SER A 481 2.65 9.18 -11.64
N SER A 482 2.16 8.87 -10.44
CA SER A 482 1.30 9.71 -9.61
C SER A 482 1.52 9.41 -8.12
N ALA A 483 0.92 10.19 -7.23
CA ALA A 483 0.63 9.73 -5.87
C ALA A 483 -0.38 8.57 -5.89
N ALA A 484 -0.55 7.91 -4.74
CA ALA A 484 -1.49 6.80 -4.58
C ALA A 484 -2.92 7.19 -5.03
N PRO A 485 -3.50 6.53 -6.05
CA PRO A 485 -4.86 6.79 -6.49
C PRO A 485 -5.89 6.57 -5.37
N SER A 486 -6.94 7.38 -5.37
CA SER A 486 -8.06 7.22 -4.44
C SER A 486 -8.71 5.83 -4.56
N LEU A 487 -9.22 5.28 -3.45
CA LEU A 487 -10.05 4.07 -3.47
C LEU A 487 -11.33 4.23 -4.30
N SER A 488 -11.79 5.47 -4.57
CA SER A 488 -12.91 5.73 -5.48
C SER A 488 -12.52 5.88 -6.94
N ALA A 489 -11.23 5.86 -7.27
CA ALA A 489 -10.82 5.92 -8.66
C ALA A 489 -11.50 4.78 -9.43
N THR A 490 -12.06 5.14 -10.58
CA THR A 490 -12.66 4.21 -11.53
C THR A 490 -11.61 3.24 -12.04
N ALA A 491 -12.05 2.09 -12.57
CA ALA A 491 -11.13 1.12 -13.15
C ALA A 491 -10.27 1.73 -14.28
N ALA A 492 -10.85 2.62 -15.09
CA ALA A 492 -10.15 3.30 -16.17
C ALA A 492 -9.07 4.27 -15.67
N GLU A 493 -9.35 5.06 -14.63
CA GLU A 493 -8.36 5.95 -14.01
C GLU A 493 -7.19 5.15 -13.41
N VAL A 494 -7.49 4.06 -12.69
CA VAL A 494 -6.47 3.19 -12.13
C VAL A 494 -5.62 2.55 -13.24
N ASP A 495 -6.23 2.09 -14.34
CA ASP A 495 -5.48 1.47 -15.45
C ASP A 495 -4.65 2.47 -16.25
N ALA A 496 -5.10 3.72 -16.39
CA ALA A 496 -4.31 4.79 -17.00
C ALA A 496 -3.05 5.10 -16.17
N VAL A 497 -3.21 5.28 -14.85
CA VAL A 497 -2.08 5.46 -13.92
C VAL A 497 -1.15 4.24 -13.94
N ARG A 498 -1.73 3.04 -13.97
CA ARG A 498 -0.97 1.78 -14.04
C ARG A 498 -0.10 1.75 -15.30
N SER A 499 -0.67 2.05 -16.46
CA SER A 499 0.05 2.00 -17.74
C SER A 499 1.18 3.03 -17.79
N ALA A 500 0.92 4.26 -17.34
CA ALA A 500 1.96 5.30 -17.21
C ALA A 500 3.08 4.87 -16.24
N THR A 501 2.72 4.29 -15.09
CA THR A 501 3.69 3.77 -14.13
C THR A 501 4.52 2.61 -14.70
N LEU A 502 3.90 1.69 -15.44
CA LEU A 502 4.63 0.57 -16.06
C LEU A 502 5.60 1.02 -17.15
N GLY A 503 5.28 2.11 -17.88
CA GLY A 503 6.23 2.73 -18.80
C GLY A 503 7.53 3.16 -18.11
N LEU A 504 7.45 3.66 -16.88
CA LEU A 504 8.61 3.99 -16.05
C LEU A 504 9.32 2.73 -15.54
N THR A 505 8.56 1.85 -14.89
CA THR A 505 9.11 0.78 -14.06
C THR A 505 9.63 -0.40 -14.89
N CYS A 506 9.19 -0.56 -16.15
CA CYS A 506 9.65 -1.62 -17.03
C CYS A 506 11.14 -1.50 -17.39
N VAL A 507 11.73 -0.30 -17.37
CA VAL A 507 13.14 -0.07 -17.73
C VAL A 507 14.09 -0.94 -16.92
N ALA A 508 13.93 -0.95 -15.58
CA ALA A 508 14.72 -1.82 -14.69
C ALA A 508 14.42 -3.31 -14.93
N GLY A 509 13.19 -3.65 -15.34
CA GLY A 509 12.79 -5.00 -15.71
C GLY A 509 13.53 -5.51 -16.95
N VAL A 510 13.56 -4.70 -18.02
CA VAL A 510 14.24 -5.05 -19.28
C VAL A 510 15.76 -5.16 -19.10
N LEU A 511 16.35 -4.22 -18.36
CA LEU A 511 17.77 -4.28 -17.97
C LEU A 511 18.08 -5.48 -17.05
N GLY A 512 17.07 -5.99 -16.33
CA GLY A 512 17.27 -6.87 -15.18
C GLY A 512 18.17 -6.22 -14.11
N ALA A 513 18.12 -4.90 -14.03
CA ALA A 513 18.91 -4.06 -13.16
C ALA A 513 18.28 -3.93 -11.77
N PRO A 514 19.10 -3.67 -10.74
CA PRO A 514 18.59 -3.28 -9.44
C PRO A 514 17.97 -1.88 -9.51
N ALA A 515 16.88 -1.68 -8.76
CA ALA A 515 16.20 -0.41 -8.67
C ALA A 515 15.72 -0.13 -7.24
N VAL A 516 16.13 1.02 -6.69
CA VAL A 516 15.80 1.44 -5.31
C VAL A 516 14.78 2.58 -5.37
N SER A 517 13.67 2.43 -4.65
CA SER A 517 12.69 3.50 -4.37
C SER A 517 13.02 4.13 -3.02
N ALA A 518 13.31 5.42 -3.01
CA ALA A 518 13.58 6.23 -1.83
C ALA A 518 12.42 7.20 -1.58
N PRO A 519 11.86 7.29 -0.36
CA PRO A 519 10.68 8.10 -0.05
C PRO A 519 11.02 9.60 0.16
N VAL A 520 11.61 10.24 -0.87
CA VAL A 520 12.09 11.63 -0.79
C VAL A 520 11.18 12.65 -1.50
N LEU A 521 10.31 12.22 -2.42
CA LEU A 521 9.41 13.14 -3.12
C LEU A 521 8.08 13.27 -2.37
N HIS A 522 7.54 14.48 -2.36
CA HIS A 522 6.30 14.80 -1.70
C HIS A 522 5.44 15.70 -2.58
N VAL A 523 4.23 15.25 -2.92
CA VAL A 523 3.27 16.05 -3.69
C VAL A 523 2.16 16.58 -2.80
N PRO A 524 1.60 17.78 -3.08
CA PRO A 524 0.41 18.24 -2.41
C PRO A 524 -0.73 17.22 -2.58
N VAL A 525 -1.39 16.85 -1.48
CA VAL A 525 -2.69 16.17 -1.59
C VAL A 525 -3.69 17.25 -1.96
N GLU A 526 -4.00 17.40 -3.25
CA GLU A 526 -5.23 18.07 -3.63
C GLU A 526 -6.37 17.23 -3.08
N ALA A 527 -7.22 17.82 -2.24
CA ALA A 527 -8.54 17.25 -1.99
C ALA A 527 -9.22 17.18 -3.36
N THR A 528 -9.17 16.01 -4.00
CA THR A 528 -9.60 15.73 -5.37
C THR A 528 -10.81 16.58 -5.76
N ARG A 529 -10.57 17.72 -6.41
CA ARG A 529 -11.59 18.59 -6.98
C ARG A 529 -11.40 18.57 -8.49
N GLN A 530 -12.09 17.65 -9.15
CA GLN A 530 -12.50 17.92 -10.53
C GLN A 530 -13.68 18.89 -10.47
N GLY A 531 -13.35 20.18 -10.59
CA GLY A 531 -14.30 21.26 -10.76
C GLY A 531 -13.49 22.53 -11.02
N GLN A 532 -13.49 22.98 -12.28
CA GLN A 532 -12.86 24.23 -12.69
C GLN A 532 -13.26 25.37 -11.75
N GLY A 533 -12.33 25.79 -10.90
CA GLY A 533 -12.50 26.89 -9.96
C GLY A 533 -11.14 27.50 -9.68
N ASP A 534 -11.03 28.78 -10.04
CA ASP A 534 -9.88 29.69 -9.95
C ASP A 534 -8.87 29.37 -8.82
N ALA A 535 -7.62 29.15 -9.22
CA ALA A 535 -6.47 28.78 -8.37
C ALA A 535 -5.95 29.93 -7.48
N SER A 536 -6.65 31.07 -7.37
CA SER A 536 -6.09 32.28 -6.76
C SER A 536 -6.39 32.50 -5.26
N ARG A 537 -7.09 31.60 -4.55
CA ARG A 537 -7.33 31.77 -3.09
C ARG A 537 -7.33 30.46 -2.30
N ALA A 538 -6.15 30.03 -1.87
CA ALA A 538 -6.01 29.13 -0.72
C ALA A 538 -5.46 29.94 0.47
N PRO A 539 -6.11 29.95 1.65
CA PRO A 539 -5.62 30.68 2.81
C PRO A 539 -4.34 30.06 3.37
N ASP A 540 -3.35 30.90 3.68
CA ASP A 540 -2.13 30.55 4.40
C ASP A 540 -2.47 29.88 5.74
N GLY A 541 -1.94 28.67 5.99
CA GLY A 541 -1.95 28.05 7.31
C GLY A 541 -2.56 26.65 7.43
N ALA A 542 -3.20 26.09 6.40
CA ALA A 542 -3.51 24.65 6.41
C ALA A 542 -2.21 23.86 6.19
N SER A 543 -1.80 23.06 7.17
CA SER A 543 -0.81 21.98 6.97
C SER A 543 -1.24 21.15 5.76
N ARG A 544 -0.69 21.44 4.58
CA ARG A 544 -0.97 20.71 3.34
C ARG A 544 -0.46 19.31 3.56
N ARG A 545 -1.36 18.34 3.80
CA ARG A 545 -0.99 16.92 3.79
C ARG A 545 -0.26 16.67 2.47
N ARG A 546 0.93 16.08 2.57
CA ARG A 546 1.75 15.71 1.41
C ARG A 546 1.66 14.20 1.23
N ALA A 547 1.39 13.76 0.01
CA ALA A 547 1.45 12.34 -0.33
C ALA A 547 2.89 11.98 -0.74
N PRO A 548 3.44 10.85 -0.25
CA PRO A 548 4.75 10.41 -0.66
C PRO A 548 4.74 9.91 -2.11
N VAL A 549 5.85 10.15 -2.79
CA VAL A 549 6.22 9.49 -4.04
C VAL A 549 7.71 9.14 -3.96
N GLY A 550 8.08 7.96 -4.45
CA GLY A 550 9.47 7.51 -4.41
C GLY A 550 10.30 8.13 -5.52
N LEU A 551 11.54 8.55 -5.23
CA LEU A 551 12.58 8.74 -6.24
C LEU A 551 13.22 7.37 -6.51
N CYS A 552 13.18 6.91 -7.76
CA CYS A 552 13.74 5.63 -8.17
C CYS A 552 15.14 5.83 -8.74
N PHE A 553 16.09 5.04 -8.23
CA PHE A 553 17.46 4.92 -8.70
C PHE A 553 17.60 3.58 -9.41
N VAL A 554 17.88 3.56 -10.72
CA VAL A 554 18.15 2.33 -11.47
C VAL A 554 19.65 2.26 -11.75
N GLY A 555 20.32 1.28 -11.13
CA GLY A 555 21.77 1.11 -11.22
C GLY A 555 22.19 0.02 -12.19
N PRO A 556 23.50 -0.15 -12.45
CA PRO A 556 23.99 -1.25 -13.25
C PRO A 556 23.75 -2.60 -12.55
N ARG A 557 23.62 -3.68 -13.33
CA ARG A 557 23.48 -5.05 -12.80
C ARG A 557 24.60 -5.37 -11.82
N GLY A 558 24.24 -5.97 -10.68
CA GLY A 558 25.15 -6.32 -9.59
C GLY A 558 25.50 -5.16 -8.66
N SER A 559 24.98 -3.94 -8.85
CA SER A 559 25.29 -2.83 -7.95
C SER A 559 24.31 -2.67 -6.78
N ASP A 560 23.51 -3.69 -6.45
CA ASP A 560 22.38 -3.61 -5.53
C ASP A 560 22.73 -2.94 -4.19
N LEU A 561 23.79 -3.42 -3.52
CA LEU A 561 24.21 -2.92 -2.22
C LEU A 561 24.78 -1.50 -2.31
N ALA A 562 25.57 -1.22 -3.34
CA ALA A 562 26.16 0.10 -3.57
C ALA A 562 25.08 1.13 -3.96
N LEU A 563 24.04 0.71 -4.68
CA LEU A 563 22.91 1.55 -5.07
C LEU A 563 22.06 1.97 -3.87
N LEU A 564 21.87 1.10 -2.87
CA LEU A 564 21.32 1.48 -1.57
C LEU A 564 22.20 2.51 -0.85
N GLY A 565 23.53 2.41 -1.03
CA GLY A 565 24.52 3.41 -0.68
C GLY A 565 24.17 4.79 -1.23
N VAL A 566 24.14 4.85 -2.57
CA VAL A 566 23.87 6.07 -3.35
C VAL A 566 22.49 6.67 -3.03
N ALA A 567 21.45 5.85 -2.98
CA ALA A 567 20.09 6.34 -2.73
C ALA A 567 19.93 6.95 -1.33
N ALA A 568 20.57 6.38 -0.30
CA ALA A 568 20.50 6.95 1.06
C ALA A 568 21.30 8.24 1.23
N ALA A 569 22.29 8.48 0.37
CA ALA A 569 23.09 9.71 0.38
C ALA A 569 22.35 10.87 -0.30
N TRP A 570 21.18 10.61 -0.92
CA TRP A 570 20.36 11.66 -1.49
C TRP A 570 19.83 12.59 -0.38
N PRO A 571 19.90 13.92 -0.55
CA PRO A 571 19.43 14.86 0.46
C PRO A 571 17.92 14.72 0.69
N SER A 572 17.53 14.64 1.96
CA SER A 572 16.13 14.47 2.42
C SER A 572 15.40 15.78 2.63
#